data_AF-A0AAV3FCP8-F1
#
_entry.id   AF-A0AAV3FCP8-F1
#
_cell.length_a   1.000
_cell.length_b   1.000
_cell.length_c   1.000
_cell.angle_alpha   90.00
_cell.angle_beta   90.00
_cell.angle_gamma   90.00
#
_symmetry.space_group_name_H-M   'P 1'
#
loop_
_entity.id
_entity.type
_entity.pdbx_description
1 polymer ?
#
loop_
_entity_poly.entity_id
_entity_poly.type
_entity_poly.pdbx_seq_one_letter_code
_entity_poly.pdbx_strand_id
1 'polypeptide(L)'
;MEELLNKGITLIATTCVGEIIKSTVKEYVSPRLKTLSDNSLLDKDRVKVEENILDYLERSYKNNKYINTIVFKNQQKKLEDLYIPLKVVKYIGKNEKNNFELCIDKYDEKFIPLHNKVLLVDNAGMGKSTIMKFLYLSTIKENKGIPILIELRKLDKNTSILDFIVKEINGIDTECNKKVIAELIRGGDFIFFFDGYDEITLENKDIITKNIQEFIDKAHNNKFIISSRDEDELTSFGDFQRFYIKALAKEEAYQLISKYDENGDLSKELIDNLENEENLKILKEFLENPLMVSLLYKAFEYNKSIPYKKHIFYKQVYDALFEQHDLSKGGAYKHIKRSGLDIDDFHKILRCLAFTTLSKGIEYSKEDLIKYIDFVKEKNSEIEFKTSFFIWDIVHSIPLFIKDGLEYKWIHKSFQEYFAAAYICNDSKKQSDKFLKKYQVKLK
;
A
#
# COMPACT_ATOMS: atom_id res chain seq x y z
N MET A 1 -22.39 -4.49 -28.84
CA MET A 1 -23.31 -3.65 -28.04
C MET A 1 -22.81 -3.46 -26.62
N GLU A 2 -22.39 -4.51 -25.92
CA GLU A 2 -21.78 -4.45 -24.58
C GLU A 2 -20.57 -3.51 -24.46
N GLU A 3 -19.66 -3.53 -25.45
CA GLU A 3 -18.47 -2.66 -25.46
C GLU A 3 -18.81 -1.17 -25.66
N LEU A 4 -19.89 -0.88 -26.40
CA LEU A 4 -20.42 0.47 -26.58
C LEU A 4 -21.16 0.96 -25.33
N LEU A 5 -21.89 0.07 -24.65
CA LEU A 5 -22.51 0.35 -23.35
C LEU A 5 -21.44 0.64 -22.28
N ASN A 6 -20.39 -0.19 -22.21
CA ASN A 6 -19.29 -0.01 -21.27
C ASN A 6 -18.48 1.27 -21.54
N LYS A 7 -18.27 1.64 -22.81
CA LYS A 7 -17.66 2.93 -23.18
C LYS A 7 -18.58 4.10 -22.80
N GLY A 8 -19.89 4.00 -23.03
CA GLY A 8 -20.88 5.01 -22.63
C GLY A 8 -20.94 5.23 -21.11
N ILE A 9 -21.02 4.15 -20.33
CA ILE A 9 -21.02 4.19 -18.86
C ILE A 9 -19.70 4.76 -18.32
N THR A 10 -18.56 4.37 -18.91
CA THR A 10 -17.24 4.89 -18.51
C THR A 10 -17.11 6.38 -18.82
N LEU A 11 -17.64 6.84 -19.97
CA LEU A 11 -17.65 8.26 -20.33
C LEU A 11 -18.51 9.07 -19.36
N ILE A 12 -19.73 8.60 -19.06
CA ILE A 12 -20.64 9.25 -18.09
C ILE A 12 -20.00 9.31 -16.70
N ALA A 13 -19.43 8.21 -16.21
CA ALA A 13 -18.76 8.17 -14.91
C ALA A 13 -17.52 9.09 -14.84
N THR A 14 -16.78 9.24 -15.94
CA THR A 14 -15.62 10.14 -16.02
C THR A 14 -16.04 11.61 -16.04
N THR A 15 -17.11 11.94 -16.78
CA THR A 15 -17.70 13.29 -16.80
C THR A 15 -18.24 13.67 -15.43
N CYS A 16 -18.93 12.77 -14.73
CA CYS A 16 -19.43 13.02 -13.37
C CYS A 16 -18.30 13.30 -12.36
N VAL A 17 -17.18 12.58 -12.42
CA VAL A 17 -16.04 12.84 -11.51
C VAL A 17 -15.39 14.19 -11.79
N GLY A 18 -15.22 14.57 -13.05
CA GLY A 18 -14.70 15.89 -13.41
C GLY A 18 -15.59 17.03 -12.91
N GLU A 19 -16.92 16.85 -12.94
CA GLU A 19 -17.86 17.81 -12.36
C GLU A 19 -17.76 17.88 -10.83
N ILE A 20 -17.60 16.73 -10.15
CA ILE A 20 -17.41 16.68 -8.69
C ILE A 20 -16.12 17.40 -8.29
N ILE A 21 -15.00 17.14 -8.97
CA ILE A 21 -13.72 17.82 -8.68
C ILE A 21 -13.86 19.33 -8.91
N LYS A 22 -14.53 19.75 -9.99
CA LYS A 22 -14.84 21.16 -10.24
C LYS A 22 -15.69 21.77 -9.12
N SER A 23 -16.66 21.03 -8.58
CA SER A 23 -17.45 21.51 -7.44
C SER A 23 -16.59 21.65 -6.18
N THR A 24 -15.67 20.71 -5.91
CA THR A 24 -14.74 20.79 -4.77
C THR A 24 -13.86 22.04 -4.85
N VAL A 25 -13.29 22.34 -6.01
CA VAL A 25 -12.47 23.55 -6.19
C VAL A 25 -13.32 24.81 -6.00
N LYS A 26 -14.52 24.86 -6.55
CA LYS A 26 -15.43 26.01 -6.40
C LYS A 26 -15.90 26.24 -4.96
N GLU A 27 -16.04 25.18 -4.18
CA GLU A 27 -16.52 25.24 -2.80
C GLU A 27 -15.40 25.60 -1.82
N TYR A 28 -14.22 25.00 -1.96
CA TYR A 28 -13.15 25.12 -0.96
C TYR A 28 -12.00 26.04 -1.38
N VAL A 29 -11.70 26.18 -2.67
CA VAL A 29 -10.56 26.98 -3.14
C VAL A 29 -10.99 28.39 -3.54
N SER A 30 -11.98 28.51 -4.43
CA SER A 30 -12.39 29.80 -5.00
C SER A 30 -12.80 30.85 -3.96
N PRO A 31 -13.57 30.53 -2.89
CA PRO A 31 -13.93 31.52 -1.89
C PRO A 31 -12.71 32.03 -1.12
N ARG A 32 -11.77 31.14 -0.78
CA ARG A 32 -10.54 31.50 -0.07
C ARG A 32 -9.63 32.40 -0.90
N LEU A 33 -9.46 32.09 -2.19
CA LEU A 33 -8.69 32.94 -3.10
C LEU A 33 -9.30 34.33 -3.26
N LYS A 34 -10.63 34.46 -3.24
CA LYS A 34 -11.31 35.75 -3.23
C LYS A 34 -11.05 36.53 -1.95
N THR A 35 -10.99 35.89 -0.77
CA THR A 35 -10.71 36.58 0.50
C THR A 35 -9.25 37.04 0.65
N LEU A 36 -8.31 36.44 -0.08
CA LEU A 36 -6.90 36.84 -0.10
C LEU A 36 -6.64 38.14 -0.91
N SER A 37 -7.70 38.74 -1.45
CA SER A 37 -7.65 39.84 -2.42
C SER A 37 -7.15 41.17 -1.88
N ASP A 38 -7.12 41.37 -0.56
CA ASP A 38 -7.05 42.73 -0.05
C ASP A 38 -5.66 43.36 -0.07
N ASN A 39 -4.59 42.77 -0.66
CA ASN A 39 -3.39 43.56 -1.04
C ASN A 39 -2.27 42.92 -1.92
N SER A 40 -2.35 41.73 -2.54
CA SER A 40 -1.14 41.20 -3.25
C SER A 40 -1.26 40.20 -4.41
N LEU A 41 -2.44 39.68 -4.74
CA LEU A 41 -2.60 38.63 -5.77
C LEU A 41 -3.39 39.12 -6.98
N LEU A 42 -2.78 39.06 -8.17
CA LEU A 42 -3.43 39.37 -9.43
C LEU A 42 -4.50 38.29 -9.75
N ASP A 43 -5.60 38.68 -10.39
CA ASP A 43 -6.66 37.72 -10.77
C ASP A 43 -6.15 36.56 -11.63
N LYS A 44 -5.12 36.81 -12.46
CA LYS A 44 -4.44 35.75 -13.24
C LYS A 44 -3.78 34.68 -12.36
N ASP A 45 -3.22 35.07 -11.22
CA ASP A 45 -2.59 34.12 -10.29
C ASP A 45 -3.64 33.25 -9.58
N ARG A 46 -4.85 33.80 -9.34
CA ARG A 46 -5.97 33.05 -8.75
C ARG A 46 -6.45 31.95 -9.68
N VAL A 47 -6.73 32.31 -10.92
CA VAL A 47 -7.18 31.34 -11.95
C VAL A 47 -6.14 30.24 -12.10
N LYS A 48 -4.84 30.60 -12.15
CA LYS A 48 -3.76 29.61 -12.22
C LYS A 48 -3.72 28.65 -11.03
N VAL A 49 -3.96 29.14 -9.81
CA VAL A 49 -4.01 28.29 -8.60
C VAL A 49 -5.22 27.35 -8.62
N GLU A 50 -6.39 27.84 -9.05
CA GLU A 50 -7.57 26.99 -9.22
C GLU A 50 -7.34 25.89 -10.26
N GLU A 51 -6.76 26.23 -11.41
CA GLU A 51 -6.43 25.30 -12.49
C GLU A 51 -5.42 24.24 -12.02
N ASN A 52 -4.36 24.63 -11.30
CA ASN A 52 -3.36 23.69 -10.79
C ASN A 52 -3.93 22.74 -9.74
N ILE A 53 -4.76 23.23 -8.80
CA ILE A 53 -5.40 22.35 -7.81
C ILE A 53 -6.39 21.41 -8.49
N LEU A 54 -7.15 21.90 -9.49
CA LEU A 54 -8.05 21.07 -10.29
C LEU A 54 -7.29 19.95 -11.00
N ASP A 55 -6.20 20.29 -11.73
CA ASP A 55 -5.38 19.32 -12.43
C ASP A 55 -4.76 18.30 -11.46
N TYR A 56 -4.22 18.76 -10.32
CA TYR A 56 -3.72 17.89 -9.27
C TYR A 56 -4.78 16.89 -8.79
N LEU A 57 -5.99 17.35 -8.46
CA LEU A 57 -7.06 16.48 -7.98
C LEU A 57 -7.48 15.48 -9.05
N GLU A 58 -7.55 15.86 -10.33
CA GLU A 58 -7.84 14.95 -11.43
C GLU A 58 -6.76 13.89 -11.62
N ARG A 59 -5.48 14.28 -11.63
CA ARG A 59 -4.34 13.36 -11.75
C ARG A 59 -4.29 12.40 -10.58
N SER A 60 -4.39 12.93 -9.36
CA SER A 60 -4.32 12.15 -8.13
C SER A 60 -5.54 11.22 -7.96
N TYR A 61 -6.75 11.64 -8.35
CA TYR A 61 -7.93 10.77 -8.38
C TYR A 61 -7.73 9.59 -9.33
N LYS A 62 -7.24 9.84 -10.56
CA LYS A 62 -6.96 8.77 -11.54
C LYS A 62 -5.93 7.75 -11.00
N ASN A 63 -4.88 8.24 -10.33
CA ASN A 63 -3.84 7.37 -9.76
C ASN A 63 -4.35 6.52 -8.59
N ASN A 64 -5.22 7.07 -7.75
CA ASN A 64 -5.75 6.38 -6.56
C ASN A 64 -6.99 5.53 -6.84
N LYS A 65 -7.65 5.71 -7.98
CA LYS A 65 -8.81 4.92 -8.42
C LYS A 65 -8.48 3.43 -8.60
N TYR A 66 -7.24 3.12 -8.94
CA TYR A 66 -6.82 1.76 -9.24
C TYR A 66 -5.92 1.20 -8.15
N ILE A 67 -6.06 -0.10 -7.92
CA ILE A 67 -5.16 -0.87 -7.07
C ILE A 67 -4.56 -2.04 -7.84
N ASN A 68 -3.33 -2.36 -7.47
CA ASN A 68 -2.66 -3.57 -7.88
C ASN A 68 -2.74 -4.54 -6.70
N THR A 69 -3.29 -5.72 -6.94
CA THR A 69 -3.24 -6.84 -6.00
C THR A 69 -2.48 -7.99 -6.63
N ILE A 70 -1.87 -8.83 -5.79
CA ILE A 70 -1.20 -10.06 -6.22
C ILE A 70 -2.15 -10.96 -7.02
N VAL A 71 -3.47 -10.81 -6.83
CA VAL A 71 -4.46 -11.61 -7.52
C VAL A 71 -4.49 -11.34 -9.03
N PHE A 72 -4.25 -10.10 -9.49
CA PHE A 72 -4.48 -9.76 -10.90
C PHE A 72 -3.20 -9.43 -11.68
N LYS A 73 -2.01 -9.82 -11.19
CA LYS A 73 -0.72 -9.80 -11.92
C LYS A 73 -0.52 -8.56 -12.81
N ASN A 74 -0.33 -7.39 -12.18
CA ASN A 74 -0.14 -6.08 -12.82
C ASN A 74 -1.34 -5.55 -13.62
N GLN A 75 -2.48 -6.25 -13.65
CA GLN A 75 -3.73 -5.66 -14.11
C GLN A 75 -4.28 -4.76 -13.01
N GLN A 76 -4.48 -3.49 -13.36
CA GLN A 76 -5.14 -2.52 -12.51
C GLN A 76 -6.62 -2.89 -12.40
N LYS A 77 -7.10 -3.15 -11.18
CA LYS A 77 -8.53 -3.25 -10.87
C LYS A 77 -8.96 -1.98 -10.16
N LYS A 78 -10.21 -1.55 -10.35
CA LYS A 78 -10.71 -0.39 -9.62
C LYS A 78 -10.79 -0.74 -8.14
N LEU A 79 -10.44 0.22 -7.28
CA LEU A 79 -10.54 0.05 -5.84
C LEU A 79 -11.97 -0.32 -5.43
N GLU A 80 -12.97 0.37 -5.97
CA GLU A 80 -14.39 0.16 -5.64
C GLU A 80 -14.89 -1.26 -5.93
N ASP A 81 -14.37 -1.91 -6.98
CA ASP A 81 -14.77 -3.27 -7.35
C ASP A 81 -14.28 -4.28 -6.28
N LEU A 82 -13.08 -4.07 -5.75
CA LEU A 82 -12.41 -5.00 -4.83
C LEU A 82 -12.53 -4.63 -3.35
N TYR A 83 -12.86 -3.37 -3.03
CA TYR A 83 -12.85 -2.88 -1.65
C TYR A 83 -13.89 -3.61 -0.81
N ILE A 84 -13.44 -4.11 0.34
CA ILE A 84 -14.30 -4.61 1.42
C ILE A 84 -14.21 -3.56 2.54
N PRO A 85 -15.34 -3.00 3.01
CA PRO A 85 -15.34 -2.05 4.10
C PRO A 85 -14.62 -2.59 5.32
N LEU A 86 -13.56 -1.90 5.73
CA LEU A 86 -12.75 -2.30 6.86
C LEU A 86 -13.28 -1.63 8.13
N LYS A 87 -13.29 -2.36 9.24
CA LYS A 87 -13.67 -1.83 10.55
C LYS A 87 -12.46 -1.23 11.23
N VAL A 88 -12.57 0.02 11.65
CA VAL A 88 -11.58 0.68 12.51
C VAL A 88 -12.06 0.70 13.95
N VAL A 89 -11.14 0.45 14.88
CA VAL A 89 -11.43 0.36 16.31
C VAL A 89 -10.52 1.29 17.09
N LYS A 90 -11.11 2.07 17.99
CA LYS A 90 -10.41 2.82 19.03
C LYS A 90 -10.71 2.15 20.37
N TYR A 91 -9.68 1.64 21.02
CA TYR A 91 -9.79 1.03 22.34
C TYR A 91 -9.92 2.11 23.42
N ILE A 92 -11.01 2.09 24.19
CA ILE A 92 -11.27 3.04 25.27
C ILE A 92 -11.24 2.30 26.61
N GLY A 93 -10.09 2.35 27.28
CA GLY A 93 -9.87 1.66 28.56
C GLY A 93 -9.56 0.16 28.41
N LYS A 94 -9.58 -0.57 29.52
CA LYS A 94 -9.22 -2.01 29.57
C LYS A 94 -10.35 -2.98 29.19
N ASN A 95 -11.59 -2.49 29.06
CA ASN A 95 -12.76 -3.33 28.80
C ASN A 95 -13.23 -3.17 27.35
N GLU A 96 -13.28 -4.27 26.60
CA GLU A 96 -13.69 -4.28 25.18
C GLU A 96 -15.08 -3.71 24.91
N LYS A 97 -15.98 -3.72 25.90
CA LYS A 97 -17.36 -3.21 25.78
C LYS A 97 -17.45 -1.70 25.51
N ASN A 98 -16.39 -0.94 25.75
CA ASN A 98 -16.35 0.50 25.51
C ASN A 98 -15.60 0.89 24.23
N ASN A 99 -15.18 -0.10 23.42
CA ASN A 99 -14.46 0.18 22.18
C ASN A 99 -15.36 0.95 21.20
N PHE A 100 -14.81 2.01 20.62
CA PHE A 100 -15.45 2.71 19.52
C PHE A 100 -15.09 1.96 18.23
N GLU A 101 -16.08 1.40 17.56
CA GLU A 101 -15.92 0.65 16.30
C GLU A 101 -16.69 1.36 15.19
N LEU A 102 -16.07 1.44 14.02
CA LEU A 102 -16.65 2.11 12.86
C LEU A 102 -16.33 1.33 11.59
N CYS A 103 -17.35 1.07 10.77
CA CYS A 103 -17.18 0.52 9.43
C CYS A 103 -16.85 1.65 8.46
N ILE A 104 -15.76 1.53 7.71
CA ILE A 104 -15.35 2.50 6.70
C ILE A 104 -15.92 2.09 5.34
N ASP A 105 -17.19 2.40 5.11
CA ASP A 105 -17.89 2.19 3.83
C ASP A 105 -18.19 3.51 3.08
N LYS A 106 -17.84 4.65 3.70
CA LYS A 106 -17.95 6.02 3.18
C LYS A 106 -17.04 6.98 3.96
N TYR A 107 -17.05 8.26 3.61
CA TYR A 107 -16.43 9.30 4.45
C TYR A 107 -17.30 9.56 5.70
N ASP A 108 -16.92 8.96 6.84
CA ASP A 108 -17.69 9.08 8.07
C ASP A 108 -17.19 10.22 8.98
N GLU A 109 -18.12 11.10 9.36
CA GLU A 109 -17.87 12.25 10.23
C GLU A 109 -17.35 11.86 11.63
N LYS A 110 -17.63 10.63 12.09
CA LYS A 110 -17.19 10.12 13.39
C LYS A 110 -15.74 9.61 13.38
N PHE A 111 -15.05 9.67 12.23
CA PHE A 111 -13.66 9.25 12.12
C PHE A 111 -12.71 10.44 12.10
N ILE A 112 -12.26 10.87 10.90
CA ILE A 112 -11.30 11.97 10.76
C ILE A 112 -11.89 13.30 11.25
N PRO A 113 -13.13 13.70 10.89
CA PRO A 113 -13.69 15.00 11.31
C PRO A 113 -13.91 15.15 12.82
N LEU A 114 -14.30 14.07 13.51
CA LEU A 114 -14.48 14.09 14.97
C LEU A 114 -13.17 14.33 15.73
N HIS A 115 -12.04 13.89 15.19
CA HIS A 115 -10.76 13.87 15.90
C HIS A 115 -9.73 14.88 15.37
N ASN A 116 -9.87 15.35 14.12
CA ASN A 116 -8.93 16.18 13.35
C ASN A 116 -7.54 15.57 13.13
N LYS A 117 -7.01 14.78 14.08
CA LYS A 117 -5.71 14.11 14.01
C LYS A 117 -5.91 12.63 14.33
N VAL A 118 -5.77 11.77 13.33
CA VAL A 118 -6.00 10.32 13.42
C VAL A 118 -4.73 9.55 13.10
N LEU A 119 -4.38 8.59 13.95
CA LEU A 119 -3.26 7.67 13.72
C LEU A 119 -3.82 6.26 13.52
N LEU A 120 -3.74 5.74 12.30
CA LEU A 120 -4.20 4.40 11.94
C LEU A 120 -3.02 3.42 11.98
N VAL A 121 -2.97 2.61 13.03
CA VAL A 121 -1.86 1.70 13.32
C VAL A 121 -2.30 0.26 13.17
N ASP A 122 -1.61 -0.51 12.33
CA ASP A 122 -1.81 -1.96 12.31
C ASP A 122 -0.66 -2.71 11.61
N ASN A 123 -0.73 -4.02 11.61
CA ASN A 123 0.20 -4.90 10.94
C ASN A 123 0.20 -4.73 9.41
N ALA A 124 1.22 -5.30 8.79
CA ALA A 124 1.32 -5.36 7.34
C ALA A 124 0.17 -6.19 6.72
N GLY A 125 -0.29 -5.79 5.54
CA GLY A 125 -1.38 -6.50 4.84
C GLY A 125 -2.80 -6.23 5.33
N MET A 126 -2.98 -5.50 6.45
CA MET A 126 -4.28 -5.14 7.01
C MET A 126 -5.11 -4.16 6.17
N GLY A 127 -4.52 -3.57 5.12
CA GLY A 127 -5.24 -2.66 4.23
C GLY A 127 -5.18 -1.18 4.63
N LYS A 128 -4.17 -0.75 5.41
CA LYS A 128 -3.94 0.67 5.75
C LYS A 128 -3.93 1.58 4.50
N SER A 129 -3.04 1.33 3.55
CA SER A 129 -2.99 2.08 2.28
C SER A 129 -4.29 1.96 1.48
N THR A 130 -5.00 0.84 1.59
CA THR A 130 -6.30 0.62 0.94
C THR A 130 -7.38 1.54 1.53
N ILE A 131 -7.48 1.64 2.87
CA ILE A 131 -8.35 2.61 3.56
C ILE A 131 -7.95 4.03 3.19
N MET A 132 -6.66 4.36 3.17
CA MET A 132 -6.17 5.71 2.83
C MET A 132 -6.62 6.13 1.43
N LYS A 133 -6.47 5.25 0.43
CA LYS A 133 -6.96 5.48 -0.93
C LYS A 133 -8.49 5.56 -0.98
N PHE A 134 -9.19 4.69 -0.25
CA PHE A 134 -10.64 4.71 -0.20
C PHE A 134 -11.15 6.06 0.34
N LEU A 135 -10.66 6.49 1.50
CA LEU A 135 -11.04 7.75 2.13
C LEU A 135 -10.63 8.97 1.28
N TYR A 136 -9.48 8.92 0.60
CA TYR A 136 -9.09 9.95 -0.36
C TYR A 136 -10.14 10.10 -1.47
N LEU A 137 -10.54 8.99 -2.10
CA LEU A 137 -11.54 9.01 -3.17
C LEU A 137 -12.92 9.42 -2.65
N SER A 138 -13.32 8.94 -1.47
CA SER A 138 -14.59 9.30 -0.82
C SER A 138 -14.64 10.77 -0.45
N THR A 139 -13.52 11.37 -0.03
CA THR A 139 -13.43 12.82 0.23
C THR A 139 -13.80 13.63 -1.01
N ILE A 140 -13.32 13.23 -2.19
CA ILE A 140 -13.66 13.88 -3.47
C ILE A 140 -15.11 13.59 -3.83
N LYS A 141 -15.50 12.30 -3.90
CA LYS A 141 -16.84 11.87 -4.33
C LYS A 141 -17.96 12.47 -3.48
N GLU A 142 -17.74 12.60 -2.18
CA GLU A 142 -18.70 13.13 -1.21
C GLU A 142 -18.46 14.62 -0.88
N ASN A 143 -17.50 15.25 -1.57
CA ASN A 143 -17.19 16.67 -1.51
C ASN A 143 -16.94 17.20 -0.08
N LYS A 144 -16.04 16.54 0.66
CA LYS A 144 -15.80 16.75 2.11
C LYS A 144 -14.58 17.63 2.45
N GLY A 145 -13.89 18.12 1.42
CA GLY A 145 -12.71 18.97 1.55
C GLY A 145 -11.71 18.71 0.42
N ILE A 146 -10.50 19.25 0.56
CA ILE A 146 -9.40 19.09 -0.41
C ILE A 146 -8.44 18.01 0.09
N PRO A 147 -8.48 16.78 -0.46
CA PRO A 147 -7.61 15.72 0.01
C PRO A 147 -6.21 15.82 -0.61
N ILE A 148 -5.18 15.57 0.19
CA ILE A 148 -3.78 15.47 -0.25
C ILE A 148 -3.23 14.15 0.29
N LEU A 149 -2.85 13.22 -0.60
CA LEU A 149 -2.22 11.96 -0.24
C LEU A 149 -0.71 12.04 -0.43
N ILE A 150 0.04 11.80 0.65
CA ILE A 150 1.50 11.81 0.70
C ILE A 150 1.95 10.45 1.17
N GLU A 151 2.57 9.68 0.27
CA GLU A 151 3.30 8.47 0.65
C GLU A 151 4.60 8.88 1.32
N LEU A 152 4.75 8.55 2.60
CA LEU A 152 5.83 9.09 3.44
C LEU A 152 7.22 8.64 3.01
N ARG A 153 7.36 7.46 2.39
CA ARG A 153 8.61 7.01 1.74
C ARG A 153 9.13 7.94 0.63
N LYS A 154 8.27 8.77 0.02
CA LYS A 154 8.66 9.72 -1.03
C LYS A 154 9.29 11.00 -0.47
N LEU A 155 9.20 11.20 0.85
CA LEU A 155 9.78 12.37 1.49
C LEU A 155 11.29 12.22 1.63
N ASP A 156 12.00 13.32 1.43
CA ASP A 156 13.43 13.44 1.67
C ASP A 156 13.71 14.43 2.81
N LYS A 157 14.92 14.37 3.36
CA LYS A 157 15.33 15.23 4.49
C LYS A 157 15.54 16.71 4.15
N ASN A 158 15.67 17.05 2.86
CA ASN A 158 16.01 18.39 2.38
C ASN A 158 14.76 19.18 1.94
N THR A 159 13.64 18.50 1.70
CA THR A 159 12.39 19.09 1.21
C THR A 159 11.39 19.24 2.36
N SER A 160 10.87 20.45 2.57
CA SER A 160 9.79 20.67 3.54
C SER A 160 8.46 20.07 3.05
N ILE A 161 7.55 19.72 3.96
CA ILE A 161 6.22 19.17 3.57
C ILE A 161 5.46 20.14 2.66
N LEU A 162 5.54 21.45 2.92
CA LEU A 162 4.91 22.47 2.08
C LEU A 162 5.53 22.51 0.67
N ASP A 163 6.86 22.41 0.56
CA ASP A 163 7.53 22.38 -0.75
C ASP A 163 7.18 21.13 -1.54
N PHE A 164 7.07 19.99 -0.86
CA PHE A 164 6.59 18.75 -1.46
C PHE A 164 5.16 18.92 -2.01
N ILE A 165 4.23 19.48 -1.22
CA ILE A 165 2.85 19.71 -1.64
C ILE A 165 2.78 20.67 -2.84
N VAL A 166 3.54 21.79 -2.80
CA VAL A 166 3.57 22.75 -3.91
C VAL A 166 4.09 22.10 -5.18
N LYS A 167 5.13 21.26 -5.07
CA LYS A 167 5.67 20.50 -6.21
C LYS A 167 4.64 19.54 -6.80
N GLU A 168 3.86 18.85 -5.96
CA GLU A 168 2.83 17.92 -6.43
C GLU A 168 1.65 18.64 -7.10
N ILE A 169 1.24 19.79 -6.55
CA ILE A 169 0.16 20.63 -7.10
C ILE A 169 0.57 21.26 -8.44
N ASN A 170 1.82 21.66 -8.57
CA ASN A 170 2.32 22.26 -9.81
C ASN A 170 2.33 21.25 -10.97
N GLY A 171 1.94 21.73 -12.14
CA GLY A 171 2.04 21.00 -13.40
C GLY A 171 3.44 21.14 -14.01
N ILE A 172 3.65 20.52 -15.18
CA ILE A 172 4.94 20.54 -15.89
C ILE A 172 5.40 21.97 -16.19
N ASP A 173 4.48 22.83 -16.66
CA ASP A 173 4.78 24.20 -17.09
C ASP A 173 4.08 25.26 -16.22
N THR A 174 3.53 24.86 -15.06
CA THR A 174 2.72 25.75 -14.21
C THR A 174 3.24 25.80 -12.78
N GLU A 175 3.77 26.96 -12.40
CA GLU A 175 4.21 27.22 -11.03
C GLU A 175 3.21 28.12 -10.27
N CYS A 176 2.59 27.57 -9.22
CA CYS A 176 1.85 28.34 -8.24
C CYS A 176 2.79 28.97 -7.21
N ASN A 177 2.43 30.17 -6.76
CA ASN A 177 3.16 30.82 -5.68
C ASN A 177 2.95 30.05 -4.36
N LYS A 178 4.05 29.54 -3.80
CA LYS A 178 4.09 28.82 -2.51
C LYS A 178 3.34 29.54 -1.39
N LYS A 179 3.39 30.88 -1.33
CA LYS A 179 2.68 31.66 -0.30
C LYS A 179 1.18 31.49 -0.42
N VAL A 180 0.64 31.45 -1.63
CA VAL A 180 -0.81 31.29 -1.86
C VAL A 180 -1.28 29.92 -1.40
N ILE A 181 -0.53 28.86 -1.74
CA ILE A 181 -0.82 27.50 -1.27
C ILE A 181 -0.74 27.44 0.25
N ALA A 182 0.24 28.08 0.87
CA ALA A 182 0.34 28.15 2.33
C ALA A 182 -0.85 28.87 2.98
N GLU A 183 -1.36 29.94 2.38
CA GLU A 183 -2.57 30.63 2.84
C GLU A 183 -3.83 29.76 2.70
N LEU A 184 -3.98 29.06 1.58
CA LEU A 184 -5.08 28.10 1.38
C LEU A 184 -5.04 27.00 2.45
N ILE A 185 -3.86 26.42 2.71
CA ILE A 185 -3.67 25.41 3.76
C ILE A 185 -4.02 26.01 5.12
N ARG A 186 -3.62 27.25 5.44
CA ARG A 186 -4.00 27.89 6.71
C ARG A 186 -5.52 28.03 6.88
N GLY A 187 -6.26 28.07 5.77
CA GLY A 187 -7.72 28.13 5.73
C GLY A 187 -8.43 26.95 6.40
N GLY A 188 -7.84 25.75 6.41
CA GLY A 188 -8.37 24.58 7.14
C GLY A 188 -9.23 23.61 6.32
N ASP A 189 -9.36 23.83 5.01
CA ASP A 189 -10.24 23.03 4.15
C ASP A 189 -9.56 21.75 3.61
N PHE A 190 -8.32 21.47 4.01
CA PHE A 190 -7.56 20.30 3.56
C PHE A 190 -7.69 19.09 4.49
N ILE A 191 -7.56 17.91 3.89
CA ILE A 191 -7.45 16.62 4.60
C ILE A 191 -6.17 15.94 4.11
N PHE A 192 -5.17 15.86 4.98
CA PHE A 192 -3.87 15.29 4.67
C PHE A 192 -3.82 13.81 5.06
N PHE A 193 -3.52 12.97 4.09
CA PHE A 193 -3.33 11.53 4.24
C PHE A 193 -1.83 11.23 4.13
N PHE A 194 -1.17 10.99 5.26
CA PHE A 194 0.22 10.57 5.34
C PHE A 194 0.31 9.05 5.42
N ASP A 195 0.58 8.38 4.31
CA ASP A 195 0.56 6.92 4.21
C ASP A 195 1.96 6.31 4.40
N GLY A 196 2.08 5.33 5.30
CA GLY A 196 3.28 4.50 5.46
C GLY A 196 4.42 5.15 6.24
N TYR A 197 4.19 5.58 7.49
CA TYR A 197 5.25 6.13 8.34
C TYR A 197 6.37 5.11 8.62
N ASP A 198 6.02 3.83 8.72
CA ASP A 198 6.96 2.71 8.82
C ASP A 198 7.82 2.50 7.56
N GLU A 199 7.48 3.16 6.45
CA GLU A 199 8.19 3.10 5.18
C GLU A 199 9.24 4.22 5.03
N ILE A 200 9.35 5.11 6.02
CA ILE A 200 10.41 6.13 6.04
C ILE A 200 11.76 5.45 6.33
N THR A 201 12.78 5.80 5.54
CA THR A 201 14.13 5.28 5.76
C THR A 201 14.67 5.69 7.13
N LEU A 202 15.26 4.73 7.85
CA LEU A 202 15.78 4.94 9.22
C LEU A 202 16.73 6.15 9.32
N GLU A 203 17.56 6.37 8.28
CA GLU A 203 18.51 7.48 8.22
C GLU A 203 17.85 8.86 8.21
N ASN A 204 16.64 8.96 7.65
CA ASN A 204 15.91 10.22 7.51
C ASN A 204 14.75 10.36 8.51
N LYS A 205 14.43 9.31 9.26
CA LYS A 205 13.20 9.20 10.07
C LYS A 205 13.04 10.34 11.07
N ASP A 206 14.09 10.70 11.81
CA ASP A 206 14.04 11.80 12.79
C ASP A 206 13.73 13.15 12.15
N ILE A 207 14.42 13.48 11.05
CA ILE A 207 14.27 14.77 10.35
C ILE A 207 12.88 14.86 9.71
N ILE A 208 12.44 13.80 9.04
CA ILE A 208 11.12 13.76 8.39
C ILE A 208 10.02 13.84 9.45
N THR A 209 10.14 13.14 10.57
CA THR A 209 9.19 13.21 11.69
C THR A 209 9.04 14.64 12.20
N LYS A 210 10.18 15.33 12.42
CA LYS A 210 10.18 16.74 12.82
C LYS A 210 9.51 17.63 11.78
N ASN A 211 9.79 17.43 10.49
CA ASN A 211 9.17 18.19 9.40
C ASN A 211 7.65 17.99 9.35
N ILE A 212 7.16 16.77 9.58
CA ILE A 212 5.73 16.45 9.64
C ILE A 212 5.07 17.15 10.84
N GLN A 213 5.67 17.06 12.03
CA GLN A 213 5.16 17.75 13.24
C GLN A 213 5.08 19.27 13.02
N GLU A 214 6.17 19.88 12.53
CA GLU A 214 6.20 21.31 12.25
C GLU A 214 5.13 21.74 11.24
N PHE A 215 4.86 20.91 10.23
CA PHE A 215 3.80 21.18 9.26
C PHE A 215 2.42 21.11 9.89
N ILE A 216 2.13 20.05 10.66
CA ILE A 216 0.85 19.85 11.35
C ILE A 216 0.57 21.02 12.31
N ASP A 217 1.57 21.48 13.06
CA ASP A 217 1.43 22.59 14.00
C ASP A 217 1.09 23.91 13.28
N LYS A 218 1.79 24.19 12.16
CA LYS A 218 1.56 25.39 11.35
C LYS A 218 0.26 25.33 10.55
N ALA A 219 -0.25 24.13 10.26
CA ALA A 219 -1.45 23.87 9.47
C ALA A 219 -2.62 23.31 10.33
N HIS A 220 -2.66 23.61 11.63
CA HIS A 220 -3.55 22.99 12.62
C HIS A 220 -5.06 23.08 12.36
N ASN A 221 -5.51 23.98 11.48
CA ASN A 221 -6.93 24.07 11.09
C ASN A 221 -7.39 22.94 10.15
N ASN A 222 -6.45 22.15 9.62
CA ASN A 222 -6.75 21.05 8.70
C ASN A 222 -6.91 19.73 9.45
N LYS A 223 -7.35 18.72 8.70
CA LYS A 223 -7.45 17.35 9.21
C LYS A 223 -6.27 16.51 8.73
N PHE A 224 -5.82 15.59 9.58
CA PHE A 224 -4.63 14.78 9.38
C PHE A 224 -4.93 13.33 9.72
N ILE A 225 -4.52 12.42 8.84
CA ILE A 225 -4.45 11.00 9.13
C ILE A 225 -3.07 10.47 8.77
N ILE A 226 -2.45 9.76 9.70
CA ILE A 226 -1.16 9.07 9.51
C ILE A 226 -1.42 7.56 9.57
N SER A 227 -0.90 6.81 8.62
CA SER A 227 -0.91 5.35 8.65
C SER A 227 0.48 4.81 8.98
N SER A 228 0.56 3.76 9.81
CA SER A 228 1.84 3.14 10.17
C SER A 228 1.67 1.71 10.69
N ARG A 229 2.77 0.98 10.79
CA ARG A 229 2.89 -0.13 11.77
C ARG A 229 3.11 0.42 13.17
N ASP A 230 2.91 -0.42 14.17
CA ASP A 230 3.19 -0.03 15.55
C ASP A 230 4.71 0.13 15.73
N GLU A 231 5.12 1.36 16.02
CA GLU A 231 6.51 1.77 16.19
C GLU A 231 6.59 2.78 17.33
N ASP A 232 7.70 2.74 18.09
CA ASP A 232 7.90 3.57 19.28
C ASP A 232 7.92 5.07 18.93
N GLU A 233 8.42 5.45 17.75
CA GLU A 233 8.51 6.85 17.33
C GLU A 233 7.14 7.51 17.13
N LEU A 234 6.06 6.72 16.96
CA LEU A 234 4.70 7.25 16.88
C LEU A 234 4.21 7.92 18.17
N THR A 235 4.90 7.69 19.30
CA THR A 235 4.64 8.42 20.55
C THR A 235 4.87 9.92 20.41
N SER A 236 5.66 10.34 19.42
CA SER A 236 5.88 11.75 19.07
C SER A 236 4.62 12.45 18.53
N PHE A 237 3.59 11.69 18.13
CA PHE A 237 2.27 12.18 17.71
C PHE A 237 1.24 12.01 18.84
N GLY A 238 1.59 12.39 20.07
CA GLY A 238 0.79 12.11 21.27
C GLY A 238 -0.61 12.75 21.31
N ASP A 239 -0.86 13.76 20.48
CA ASP A 239 -2.16 14.41 20.32
C ASP A 239 -3.05 13.75 19.24
N PHE A 240 -2.54 12.76 18.52
CA PHE A 240 -3.32 12.00 17.55
C PHE A 240 -4.19 10.94 18.23
N GLN A 241 -5.44 10.85 17.76
CA GLN A 241 -6.30 9.77 18.17
C GLN A 241 -5.88 8.47 17.46
N ARG A 242 -5.39 7.50 18.24
CA ARG A 242 -5.01 6.18 17.72
C ARG A 242 -6.23 5.30 17.44
N PHE A 243 -6.21 4.65 16.28
CA PHE A 243 -7.15 3.64 15.80
C PHE A 243 -6.38 2.44 15.23
N TYR A 244 -7.03 1.30 15.23
CA TYR A 244 -6.52 0.03 14.70
C TYR A 244 -7.50 -0.51 13.66
N ILE A 245 -7.05 -1.41 12.78
CA ILE A 245 -7.91 -2.11 11.84
C ILE A 245 -8.32 -3.42 12.50
N LYS A 246 -9.61 -3.66 12.62
CA LYS A 246 -10.11 -4.95 13.09
C LYS A 246 -9.82 -6.00 12.03
N ALA A 247 -9.33 -7.15 12.46
CA ALA A 247 -9.19 -8.33 11.63
C ALA A 247 -10.50 -8.61 10.87
N LEU A 248 -10.37 -9.07 9.63
CA LEU A 248 -11.53 -9.43 8.81
C LEU A 248 -12.34 -10.52 9.52
N ALA A 249 -13.66 -10.33 9.54
CA ALA A 249 -14.57 -11.42 9.83
C ALA A 249 -14.51 -12.47 8.72
N LYS A 250 -14.91 -13.70 9.04
CA LYS A 250 -14.93 -14.83 8.10
C LYS A 250 -15.70 -14.47 6.83
N GLU A 251 -16.85 -13.83 7.00
CA GLU A 251 -17.75 -13.42 5.92
C GLU A 251 -17.13 -12.34 5.04
N GLU A 252 -16.36 -11.41 5.63
CA GLU A 252 -15.65 -10.34 4.91
C GLU A 252 -14.50 -10.93 4.07
N ALA A 253 -13.78 -11.93 4.61
CA ALA A 253 -12.77 -12.67 3.87
C ALA A 253 -13.37 -13.44 2.68
N TYR A 254 -14.55 -14.05 2.87
CA TYR A 254 -15.25 -14.76 1.80
C TYR A 254 -15.77 -13.82 0.72
N GLN A 255 -16.30 -12.66 1.09
CA GLN A 255 -16.66 -11.63 0.11
C GLN A 255 -15.46 -11.21 -0.72
N LEU A 256 -14.28 -11.05 -0.09
CA LEU A 256 -13.06 -10.72 -0.81
C LEU A 256 -12.66 -11.84 -1.80
N ILE A 257 -12.74 -13.10 -1.39
CA ILE A 257 -12.52 -14.28 -2.24
C ILE A 257 -13.49 -14.29 -3.42
N SER A 258 -14.78 -14.07 -3.18
CA SER A 258 -15.79 -14.00 -4.24
C SER A 258 -15.52 -12.86 -5.22
N LYS A 259 -15.09 -11.68 -4.75
CA LYS A 259 -14.70 -10.57 -5.61
C LYS A 259 -13.50 -10.88 -6.50
N TYR A 260 -12.57 -11.75 -6.07
CA TYR A 260 -11.42 -12.12 -6.89
C TYR A 260 -11.77 -12.96 -8.12
N ASP A 261 -12.84 -13.74 -8.03
CA ASP A 261 -13.34 -14.61 -9.10
C ASP A 261 -14.63 -14.08 -9.75
N GLU A 262 -15.03 -12.84 -9.44
CA GLU A 262 -16.30 -12.25 -9.90
C GLU A 262 -17.53 -13.16 -9.59
N ASN A 263 -17.49 -13.84 -8.43
CA ASN A 263 -18.44 -14.88 -7.97
C ASN A 263 -18.45 -16.18 -8.81
N GLY A 264 -17.33 -16.48 -9.47
CA GLY A 264 -17.10 -17.72 -10.21
C GLY A 264 -17.00 -18.96 -9.32
N ASP A 265 -16.86 -20.12 -9.96
CA ASP A 265 -16.91 -21.42 -9.29
C ASP A 265 -15.66 -21.71 -8.45
N LEU A 266 -14.51 -21.13 -8.79
CA LEU A 266 -13.28 -21.32 -8.01
C LEU A 266 -13.40 -20.67 -6.63
N SER A 267 -14.00 -19.48 -6.55
CA SER A 267 -14.28 -18.82 -5.27
C SER A 267 -15.25 -19.64 -4.40
N LYS A 268 -16.29 -20.22 -5.00
CA LYS A 268 -17.24 -21.09 -4.29
C LYS A 268 -16.56 -22.35 -3.77
N GLU A 269 -15.78 -23.03 -4.61
CA GLU A 269 -15.02 -24.23 -4.25
C GLU A 269 -14.06 -23.95 -3.08
N LEU A 270 -13.34 -22.82 -3.11
CA LEU A 270 -12.46 -22.41 -2.01
C LEU A 270 -13.23 -22.16 -0.72
N ILE A 271 -14.34 -21.42 -0.79
CA ILE A 271 -15.18 -21.11 0.37
C ILE A 271 -15.73 -22.41 0.97
N ASP A 272 -16.30 -23.30 0.15
CA ASP A 272 -16.86 -24.58 0.58
C ASP A 272 -15.80 -25.44 1.29
N ASN A 273 -14.57 -25.50 0.77
CA ASN A 273 -13.48 -26.23 1.42
C ASN A 273 -13.13 -25.59 2.78
N LEU A 274 -13.01 -24.26 2.85
CA LEU A 274 -12.73 -23.52 4.08
C LEU A 274 -13.82 -23.67 5.15
N GLU A 275 -15.07 -23.92 4.76
CA GLU A 275 -16.18 -24.15 5.69
C GLU A 275 -16.22 -25.59 6.22
N ASN A 276 -15.94 -26.57 5.36
CA ASN A 276 -16.24 -27.98 5.65
C ASN A 276 -15.01 -28.79 6.10
N GLU A 277 -13.78 -28.32 5.87
CA GLU A 277 -12.58 -29.05 6.26
C GLU A 277 -12.03 -28.60 7.62
N GLU A 278 -12.20 -29.43 8.66
CA GLU A 278 -11.77 -29.09 10.03
C GLU A 278 -10.27 -28.78 10.18
N ASN A 279 -9.43 -29.39 9.34
CA ASN A 279 -7.99 -29.17 9.34
C ASN A 279 -7.60 -27.76 8.85
N LEU A 280 -8.53 -27.03 8.21
CA LEU A 280 -8.32 -25.67 7.73
C LEU A 280 -8.57 -24.59 8.80
N LYS A 281 -8.95 -24.99 10.01
CA LYS A 281 -9.01 -24.09 11.18
C LYS A 281 -7.67 -23.36 11.42
N ILE A 282 -6.54 -23.97 11.03
CA ILE A 282 -5.21 -23.32 11.10
C ILE A 282 -5.08 -22.10 10.20
N LEU A 283 -5.90 -21.98 9.16
CA LEU A 283 -5.92 -20.85 8.23
C LEU A 283 -6.89 -19.76 8.65
N LYS A 284 -7.59 -19.91 9.78
CA LYS A 284 -8.47 -18.86 10.31
C LYS A 284 -7.72 -17.54 10.47
N GLU A 285 -6.48 -17.59 10.98
CA GLU A 285 -5.60 -16.41 11.09
C GLU A 285 -5.20 -15.81 9.73
N PHE A 286 -5.29 -16.57 8.63
CA PHE A 286 -5.06 -16.05 7.29
C PHE A 286 -6.29 -15.32 6.74
N LEU A 287 -7.49 -15.77 7.14
CA LEU A 287 -8.72 -15.10 6.76
C LEU A 287 -8.88 -13.74 7.46
N GLU A 288 -8.21 -13.54 8.58
CA GLU A 288 -8.19 -12.29 9.34
C GLU A 288 -7.38 -11.16 8.64
N ASN A 289 -6.47 -11.49 7.73
CA ASN A 289 -5.60 -10.53 7.03
C ASN A 289 -5.93 -10.45 5.52
N PRO A 290 -6.38 -9.29 4.98
CA PRO A 290 -6.77 -9.13 3.58
C PRO A 290 -5.70 -9.59 2.56
N LEU A 291 -4.42 -9.36 2.86
CA LEU A 291 -3.35 -9.81 1.99
C LEU A 291 -3.20 -11.33 2.04
N MET A 292 -3.29 -11.94 3.22
CA MET A 292 -3.23 -13.40 3.34
C MET A 292 -4.41 -14.07 2.63
N VAL A 293 -5.60 -13.47 2.66
CA VAL A 293 -6.75 -13.90 1.85
C VAL A 293 -6.42 -13.87 0.35
N SER A 294 -5.81 -12.77 -0.14
CA SER A 294 -5.36 -12.66 -1.54
C SER A 294 -4.40 -13.79 -1.94
N LEU A 295 -3.44 -14.10 -1.06
CA LEU A 295 -2.43 -15.13 -1.28
C LEU A 295 -3.04 -16.55 -1.23
N LEU A 296 -3.97 -16.78 -0.31
CA LEU A 296 -4.72 -18.03 -0.21
C LEU A 296 -5.52 -18.30 -1.48
N TYR A 297 -6.26 -17.30 -1.96
CA TYR A 297 -6.97 -17.40 -3.23
C TYR A 297 -6.02 -17.80 -4.36
N LYS A 298 -4.82 -17.21 -4.40
CA LYS A 298 -3.84 -17.53 -5.45
C LYS A 298 -3.17 -18.89 -5.34
N ALA A 299 -2.86 -19.35 -4.14
CA ALA A 299 -2.41 -20.72 -3.94
C ALA A 299 -3.49 -21.73 -4.39
N PHE A 300 -4.75 -21.44 -4.07
CA PHE A 300 -5.87 -22.30 -4.43
C PHE A 300 -6.17 -22.32 -5.92
N GLU A 301 -6.18 -21.16 -6.59
CA GLU A 301 -6.30 -21.05 -8.05
C GLU A 301 -5.26 -21.91 -8.78
N TYR A 302 -4.06 -22.03 -8.19
CA TYR A 302 -2.96 -22.75 -8.78
C TYR A 302 -3.05 -24.28 -8.62
N ASN A 303 -3.23 -24.78 -7.39
CA ASN A 303 -3.10 -26.22 -7.10
C ASN A 303 -4.40 -26.86 -6.55
N LYS A 304 -5.50 -26.10 -6.45
CA LYS A 304 -6.78 -26.52 -5.84
C LYS A 304 -6.66 -27.20 -4.47
N SER A 305 -5.53 -27.03 -3.80
CA SER A 305 -5.23 -27.66 -2.52
C SER A 305 -4.92 -26.58 -1.50
N ILE A 306 -5.46 -26.77 -0.31
CA ILE A 306 -5.32 -25.81 0.77
C ILE A 306 -4.24 -26.32 1.74
N PRO A 307 -3.19 -25.53 2.02
CA PRO A 307 -2.05 -25.98 2.81
C PRO A 307 -2.36 -25.98 4.31
N TYR A 308 -2.07 -27.09 4.99
CA TYR A 308 -2.29 -27.23 6.44
C TYR A 308 -1.18 -26.68 7.34
N LYS A 309 -0.12 -26.06 6.78
CA LYS A 309 1.00 -25.47 7.54
C LYS A 309 1.49 -24.17 6.88
N LYS A 310 1.88 -23.15 7.67
CA LYS A 310 2.34 -21.84 7.17
C LYS A 310 3.49 -21.91 6.16
N HIS A 311 4.51 -22.73 6.43
CA HIS A 311 5.64 -22.86 5.51
C HIS A 311 5.23 -23.54 4.19
N ILE A 312 4.29 -24.49 4.23
CA ILE A 312 3.72 -25.11 3.03
C ILE A 312 2.93 -24.07 2.25
N PHE A 313 2.17 -23.21 2.95
CA PHE A 313 1.45 -22.11 2.32
C PHE A 313 2.37 -21.16 1.55
N TYR A 314 3.40 -20.62 2.18
CA TYR A 314 4.31 -19.70 1.49
C TYR A 314 5.07 -20.38 0.35
N LYS A 315 5.41 -21.68 0.50
CA LYS A 315 5.98 -22.49 -0.58
C LYS A 315 5.00 -22.63 -1.75
N GLN A 316 3.73 -22.98 -1.49
CA GLN A 316 2.70 -23.10 -2.53
C GLN A 316 2.41 -21.76 -3.22
N VAL A 317 2.41 -20.65 -2.49
CA VAL A 317 2.26 -19.33 -3.12
C VAL A 317 3.47 -19.03 -4.01
N TYR A 318 4.68 -19.33 -3.56
CA TYR A 318 5.87 -19.21 -4.40
C TYR A 318 5.77 -20.08 -5.66
N ASP A 319 5.40 -21.34 -5.52
CA ASP A 319 5.25 -22.30 -6.63
C ASP A 319 4.17 -21.80 -7.62
N ALA A 320 3.03 -21.32 -7.10
CA ALA A 320 1.96 -20.72 -7.90
C ALA A 320 2.43 -19.51 -8.72
N LEU A 321 3.18 -18.60 -8.08
CA LEU A 321 3.72 -17.43 -8.76
C LEU A 321 4.77 -17.84 -9.82
N PHE A 322 5.57 -18.89 -9.55
CA PHE A 322 6.61 -19.39 -10.45
C PHE A 322 6.06 -20.11 -11.68
N GLU A 323 5.03 -20.94 -11.49
CA GLU A 323 4.52 -21.86 -12.52
C GLU A 323 3.40 -21.24 -13.37
N GLN A 324 2.55 -20.37 -12.83
CA GLN A 324 1.50 -19.72 -13.64
C GLN A 324 2.05 -18.84 -14.78
N HIS A 325 3.32 -18.45 -14.77
CA HIS A 325 3.96 -17.80 -15.92
C HIS A 325 4.11 -18.76 -17.13
N ASP A 326 4.19 -20.07 -16.88
CA ASP A 326 4.34 -21.09 -17.93
C ASP A 326 2.99 -21.54 -18.53
N LEU A 327 1.87 -21.35 -17.81
CA LEU A 327 0.53 -21.82 -18.23
C LEU A 327 -0.35 -20.74 -18.86
N SER A 328 -0.04 -19.45 -18.68
CA SER A 328 -0.95 -18.34 -19.04
C SER A 328 -1.07 -18.01 -20.54
N LYS A 329 -0.41 -18.74 -21.44
CA LYS A 329 -0.63 -18.65 -22.89
C LYS A 329 -0.47 -20.02 -23.54
N GLY A 330 -1.55 -20.53 -24.12
CA GLY A 330 -1.63 -21.88 -24.69
C GLY A 330 -0.39 -22.34 -25.48
N GLY A 331 0.17 -23.46 -25.04
CA GLY A 331 0.76 -24.51 -25.87
C GLY A 331 2.05 -24.27 -26.67
N ALA A 332 2.52 -23.05 -26.90
CA ALA A 332 3.63 -22.85 -27.87
C ALA A 332 4.79 -21.95 -27.42
N TYR A 333 4.65 -21.18 -26.35
CA TYR A 333 5.71 -20.29 -25.88
C TYR A 333 5.84 -20.36 -24.36
N LYS A 334 6.71 -21.26 -23.86
CA LYS A 334 7.26 -21.10 -22.50
C LYS A 334 7.91 -19.73 -22.45
N HIS A 335 7.33 -18.77 -21.74
CA HIS A 335 8.04 -17.53 -21.46
C HIS A 335 9.18 -17.87 -20.50
N ILE A 336 10.37 -18.11 -21.08
CA ILE A 336 11.60 -18.32 -20.34
C ILE A 336 11.80 -17.11 -19.43
N LYS A 337 11.78 -17.35 -18.11
CA LYS A 337 12.16 -16.36 -17.10
C LYS A 337 13.48 -15.75 -17.54
N ARG A 338 13.62 -14.42 -17.52
CA ARG A 338 14.79 -13.77 -18.15
C ARG A 338 16.10 -14.21 -17.50
N SER A 339 16.07 -14.50 -16.20
CA SER A 339 17.22 -15.00 -15.45
C SER A 339 17.66 -16.39 -15.89
N GLY A 340 16.77 -17.19 -16.51
CA GLY A 340 17.04 -18.58 -16.91
C GLY A 340 17.03 -19.57 -15.73
N LEU A 341 16.76 -19.11 -14.52
CA LEU A 341 16.76 -19.97 -13.32
C LEU A 341 15.53 -20.87 -13.30
N ASP A 342 15.73 -22.11 -12.88
CA ASP A 342 14.64 -23.01 -12.53
C ASP A 342 14.03 -22.66 -11.16
N ILE A 343 12.98 -23.39 -10.78
CA ILE A 343 12.22 -23.12 -9.57
C ILE A 343 13.06 -23.26 -8.29
N ASP A 344 14.05 -24.14 -8.27
CA ASP A 344 14.84 -24.45 -7.08
C ASP A 344 16.00 -23.46 -6.92
N ASP A 345 16.71 -23.18 -8.02
CA ASP A 345 17.76 -22.17 -8.05
C ASP A 345 17.20 -20.78 -7.76
N PHE A 346 16.07 -20.42 -8.37
CA PHE A 346 15.41 -19.15 -8.09
C PHE A 346 14.97 -19.06 -6.62
N HIS A 347 14.43 -20.14 -6.07
CA HIS A 347 14.05 -20.20 -4.65
C HIS A 347 15.30 -20.06 -3.76
N LYS A 348 16.43 -20.65 -4.12
CA LYS A 348 17.69 -20.54 -3.36
C LYS A 348 18.22 -19.11 -3.36
N ILE A 349 18.24 -18.44 -4.51
CA ILE A 349 18.64 -17.04 -4.60
C ILE A 349 17.69 -16.15 -3.79
N LEU A 350 16.37 -16.38 -3.84
CA LEU A 350 15.41 -15.67 -2.99
C LEU A 350 15.65 -15.87 -1.49
N ARG A 351 15.93 -17.11 -1.05
CA ARG A 351 16.26 -17.41 0.36
C ARG A 351 17.49 -16.61 0.81
N CYS A 352 18.56 -16.64 0.02
CA CYS A 352 19.78 -15.88 0.29
C CYS A 352 19.53 -14.36 0.32
N LEU A 353 18.76 -13.84 -0.65
CA LEU A 353 18.42 -12.43 -0.73
C LEU A 353 17.57 -11.98 0.46
N ALA A 354 16.53 -12.74 0.80
CA ALA A 354 15.66 -12.44 1.93
C ALA A 354 16.45 -12.43 3.25
N PHE A 355 17.34 -13.40 3.46
CA PHE A 355 18.20 -13.43 4.63
C PHE A 355 19.17 -12.24 4.67
N THR A 356 19.82 -11.90 3.55
CA THR A 356 20.76 -10.78 3.44
C THR A 356 20.06 -9.44 3.73
N THR A 357 18.83 -9.29 3.24
CA THR A 357 18.07 -8.04 3.34
C THR A 357 17.20 -7.93 4.58
N LEU A 358 17.04 -8.99 5.39
CA LEU A 358 16.15 -9.00 6.55
C LEU A 358 16.44 -7.85 7.55
N SER A 359 17.71 -7.48 7.69
CA SER A 359 18.14 -6.38 8.57
C SER A 359 18.13 -5.00 7.91
N LYS A 360 17.79 -4.92 6.62
CA LYS A 360 17.85 -3.71 5.78
C LYS A 360 16.47 -3.12 5.47
N GLY A 361 15.41 -3.74 5.95
CA GLY A 361 14.02 -3.34 5.68
C GLY A 361 13.38 -4.19 4.59
N ILE A 362 12.32 -3.67 3.98
CA ILE A 362 11.54 -4.34 2.93
C ILE A 362 11.58 -3.61 1.58
N GLU A 363 12.19 -2.42 1.53
CA GLU A 363 12.21 -1.46 0.42
C GLU A 363 13.66 -1.08 0.09
N TYR A 364 13.96 -0.96 -1.20
CA TYR A 364 15.31 -0.72 -1.70
C TYR A 364 15.29 0.19 -2.93
N SER A 365 16.28 1.08 -3.03
CA SER A 365 16.61 1.71 -4.29
C SER A 365 17.02 0.65 -5.33
N LYS A 366 16.91 0.97 -6.62
CA LYS A 366 17.39 0.08 -7.69
C LYS A 366 18.85 -0.31 -7.50
N GLU A 367 19.68 0.65 -7.11
CA GLU A 367 21.13 0.46 -6.93
C GLU A 367 21.43 -0.47 -5.77
N ASP A 368 20.73 -0.31 -4.64
CA ASP A 368 20.96 -1.16 -3.47
C ASP A 368 20.44 -2.58 -3.71
N LEU A 369 19.30 -2.74 -4.39
CA LEU A 369 18.81 -4.05 -4.77
C LEU A 369 19.81 -4.78 -5.69
N ILE A 370 20.42 -4.09 -6.66
CA ILE A 370 21.48 -4.64 -7.50
C ILE A 370 22.65 -5.09 -6.63
N LYS A 371 23.16 -4.25 -5.73
CA LYS A 371 24.27 -4.59 -4.82
C LYS A 371 23.96 -5.85 -3.99
N TYR A 372 22.76 -5.96 -3.44
CA TYR A 372 22.37 -7.12 -2.63
C TYR A 372 22.27 -8.39 -3.46
N ILE A 373 21.72 -8.31 -4.67
CA ILE A 373 21.63 -9.47 -5.57
C ILE A 373 23.01 -9.89 -6.07
N ASP A 374 23.89 -8.94 -6.40
CA ASP A 374 25.27 -9.23 -6.80
C ASP A 374 26.03 -9.92 -5.66
N PHE A 375 25.89 -9.44 -4.41
CA PHE A 375 26.46 -10.11 -3.24
C PHE A 375 25.93 -11.54 -3.05
N VAL A 376 24.62 -11.75 -3.22
CA VAL A 376 24.01 -13.08 -3.15
C VAL A 376 24.52 -13.98 -4.28
N LYS A 377 24.66 -13.44 -5.48
CA LYS A 377 25.18 -14.15 -6.65
C LYS A 377 26.63 -14.58 -6.43
N GLU A 378 27.49 -13.71 -5.88
CA GLU A 378 28.87 -14.08 -5.52
C GLU A 378 28.94 -15.22 -4.49
N LYS A 379 27.98 -15.26 -3.55
CA LYS A 379 27.89 -16.34 -2.55
C LYS A 379 27.36 -17.67 -3.11
N ASN A 380 26.72 -17.65 -4.27
CA ASN A 380 26.15 -18.80 -4.95
C ASN A 380 26.72 -18.86 -6.37
N SER A 381 28.06 -18.86 -6.49
CA SER A 381 28.79 -18.78 -7.76
C SER A 381 28.48 -19.93 -8.72
N GLU A 382 27.90 -21.03 -8.23
CA GLU A 382 27.42 -22.16 -9.02
C GLU A 382 26.13 -21.86 -9.79
N ILE A 383 25.38 -20.81 -9.41
CA ILE A 383 24.13 -20.41 -10.06
C ILE A 383 24.41 -19.19 -10.95
N GLU A 384 24.36 -19.39 -12.27
CA GLU A 384 24.63 -18.33 -13.23
C GLU A 384 23.35 -17.62 -13.69
N PHE A 385 23.27 -16.31 -13.45
CA PHE A 385 22.21 -15.45 -13.98
C PHE A 385 22.66 -13.99 -14.07
N LYS A 386 21.93 -13.16 -14.82
CA LYS A 386 22.15 -11.70 -14.83
C LYS A 386 21.27 -11.02 -13.78
N THR A 387 21.86 -10.16 -12.95
CA THR A 387 21.17 -9.43 -11.88
C THR A 387 19.97 -8.63 -12.39
N SER A 388 20.14 -7.91 -13.51
CA SER A 388 19.04 -7.16 -14.15
C SER A 388 17.88 -8.05 -14.62
N PHE A 389 18.17 -9.29 -15.00
CA PHE A 389 17.15 -10.26 -15.41
C PHE A 389 16.43 -10.86 -14.20
N PHE A 390 17.15 -11.16 -13.11
CA PHE A 390 16.53 -11.61 -11.87
C PHE A 390 15.62 -10.52 -11.26
N ILE A 391 16.06 -9.26 -11.25
CA ILE A 391 15.21 -8.12 -10.83
C ILE A 391 13.94 -8.05 -11.70
N TRP A 392 14.08 -8.24 -13.01
CA TRP A 392 12.92 -8.24 -13.90
C TRP A 392 11.95 -9.38 -13.54
N ASP A 393 12.48 -10.57 -13.26
CA ASP A 393 11.66 -11.73 -12.91
C ASP A 393 10.95 -11.57 -11.56
N ILE A 394 11.61 -11.12 -10.49
CA ILE A 394 10.97 -10.93 -9.17
C ILE A 394 9.90 -9.83 -9.16
N VAL A 395 9.88 -8.94 -10.15
CA VAL A 395 8.87 -7.87 -10.28
C VAL A 395 7.77 -8.25 -11.26
N HIS A 396 8.10 -8.94 -12.35
CA HIS A 396 7.17 -9.15 -13.46
C HIS A 396 6.77 -10.61 -13.63
N SER A 397 7.73 -11.53 -13.66
CA SER A 397 7.48 -12.96 -13.87
C SER A 397 6.87 -13.60 -12.63
N ILE A 398 7.44 -13.30 -11.46
CA ILE A 398 7.18 -13.89 -10.15
C ILE A 398 7.07 -12.71 -9.18
N PRO A 399 5.94 -11.99 -9.14
CA PRO A 399 5.79 -10.67 -8.50
C PRO A 399 5.81 -10.74 -6.97
N LEU A 400 6.94 -11.17 -6.42
CA LEU A 400 7.29 -11.12 -5.00
C LEU A 400 7.82 -9.74 -4.61
N PHE A 401 8.18 -8.94 -5.63
CA PHE A 401 8.52 -7.55 -5.50
C PHE A 401 7.57 -6.67 -6.32
N ILE A 402 7.35 -5.45 -5.84
CA ILE A 402 6.66 -4.39 -6.57
C ILE A 402 7.67 -3.29 -6.83
N LYS A 403 7.67 -2.75 -8.05
CA LYS A 403 8.36 -1.51 -8.35
C LYS A 403 7.44 -0.34 -8.02
N ASP A 404 7.86 0.50 -7.09
CA ASP A 404 7.09 1.62 -6.60
C ASP A 404 7.86 2.93 -6.77
N GLY A 405 7.49 3.72 -7.78
CA GLY A 405 8.29 4.85 -8.23
C GLY A 405 9.71 4.45 -8.65
N LEU A 406 10.71 4.92 -7.90
CA LEU A 406 12.13 4.61 -8.10
C LEU A 406 12.64 3.44 -7.25
N GLU A 407 11.78 2.89 -6.38
CA GLU A 407 12.14 1.86 -5.41
C GLU A 407 11.53 0.49 -5.75
N TYR A 408 12.06 -0.54 -5.11
CA TYR A 408 11.66 -1.93 -5.22
C TYR A 408 11.35 -2.48 -3.84
N LYS A 409 10.18 -3.09 -3.66
CA LYS A 409 9.64 -3.49 -2.36
C LYS A 409 9.20 -4.95 -2.35
N TRP A 410 9.47 -5.70 -1.28
CA TRP A 410 8.84 -7.01 -1.05
C TRP A 410 7.32 -6.86 -0.96
N ILE A 411 6.56 -7.73 -1.63
CA ILE A 411 5.10 -7.67 -1.61
C ILE A 411 4.51 -7.81 -0.20
N HIS A 412 5.21 -8.54 0.69
CA HIS A 412 4.93 -8.58 2.11
C HIS A 412 6.16 -8.95 2.94
N LYS A 413 6.25 -8.42 4.17
CA LYS A 413 7.31 -8.77 5.12
C LYS A 413 7.34 -10.29 5.41
N SER A 414 6.18 -10.93 5.50
CA SER A 414 6.13 -12.37 5.82
C SER A 414 6.76 -13.24 4.74
N PHE A 415 6.82 -12.80 3.47
CA PHE A 415 7.55 -13.52 2.43
C PHE A 415 9.06 -13.43 2.67
N GLN A 416 9.57 -12.23 2.96
CA GLN A 416 10.97 -12.07 3.34
C GLN A 416 11.31 -12.90 4.58
N GLU A 417 10.45 -12.90 5.61
CA GLU A 417 10.63 -13.73 6.81
C GLU A 417 10.59 -15.23 6.50
N TYR A 418 9.65 -15.68 5.67
CA TYR A 418 9.58 -17.08 5.22
C TYR A 418 10.84 -17.51 4.48
N PHE A 419 11.27 -16.75 3.47
CA PHE A 419 12.46 -17.07 2.68
C PHE A 419 13.73 -17.01 3.53
N ALA A 420 13.83 -16.05 4.46
CA ALA A 420 14.94 -15.98 5.41
C ALA A 420 14.94 -17.14 6.40
N ALA A 421 13.79 -17.55 6.94
CA ALA A 421 13.68 -18.73 7.79
C ALA A 421 14.05 -20.01 7.01
N ALA A 422 13.59 -20.14 5.77
CA ALA A 422 13.94 -21.24 4.89
C ALA A 422 15.46 -21.26 4.60
N TYR A 423 16.11 -20.10 4.44
CA TYR A 423 17.56 -20.01 4.32
C TYR A 423 18.26 -20.58 5.56
N ILE A 424 17.80 -20.19 6.75
CA ILE A 424 18.37 -20.66 8.01
C ILE A 424 18.24 -22.19 8.11
N CYS A 425 17.08 -22.76 7.80
CA CYS A 425 16.86 -24.21 7.90
C CYS A 425 17.65 -25.01 6.86
N ASN A 426 17.71 -24.52 5.61
CA ASN A 426 18.16 -25.33 4.48
C ASN A 426 19.61 -25.05 4.06
N ASP A 427 20.04 -23.78 4.14
CA ASP A 427 21.29 -23.33 3.54
C ASP A 427 22.34 -22.93 4.61
N SER A 428 21.92 -22.62 5.84
CA SER A 428 22.82 -22.12 6.88
C SER A 428 23.61 -23.16 7.67
N LYS A 429 23.59 -24.45 7.31
CA LYS A 429 24.21 -25.56 8.09
C LYS A 429 25.71 -25.41 8.43
N LYS A 430 26.40 -24.36 7.96
CA LYS A 430 27.77 -23.96 8.39
C LYS A 430 27.86 -22.64 9.19
N GLN A 431 26.78 -21.89 9.41
CA GLN A 431 26.75 -20.58 10.07
C GLN A 431 25.73 -20.42 11.21
N SER A 432 24.85 -21.40 11.43
CA SER A 432 23.75 -21.33 12.42
C SER A 432 24.22 -21.02 13.86
N ASP A 433 25.38 -21.53 14.28
CA ASP A 433 25.90 -21.37 15.65
C ASP A 433 26.35 -19.94 15.99
N LYS A 434 26.76 -19.15 15.00
CA LYS A 434 27.17 -17.74 15.23
C LYS A 434 25.96 -16.81 15.36
N PHE A 435 24.85 -17.16 14.73
CA PHE A 435 23.66 -16.30 14.64
C PHE A 435 22.73 -16.47 15.85
N LEU A 436 22.54 -17.70 16.34
CA LEU A 436 21.77 -17.97 17.56
C LEU A 436 22.36 -17.23 18.79
N LYS A 437 23.69 -17.11 18.86
CA LYS A 437 24.38 -16.34 19.91
C LYS A 437 24.16 -14.83 19.81
N LYS A 438 23.92 -14.27 18.61
CA LYS A 438 23.71 -12.82 18.42
C LYS A 438 22.28 -12.38 18.76
N TYR A 439 21.31 -13.28 18.62
CA TYR A 439 19.90 -13.01 18.92
C TYR A 439 19.50 -13.34 20.37
N GLN A 440 20.14 -14.30 21.04
CA GLN A 440 19.91 -14.55 22.48
C GLN A 440 20.28 -13.35 23.37
N VAL A 441 21.15 -12.44 22.90
CA VAL A 441 21.56 -11.24 23.66
C VAL A 441 20.51 -10.12 23.59
N LYS A 442 19.51 -10.20 22.70
CA LYS A 442 18.43 -9.20 22.58
C LYS A 442 17.10 -9.61 23.23
N LEU A 443 17.04 -10.79 23.88
CA LEU A 443 15.84 -11.31 24.55
C LEU A 443 16.05 -11.50 26.07
N LYS A 444 16.93 -10.71 26.68
CA LYS A 444 17.03 -10.57 28.14
C LYS A 444 16.80 -9.13 28.55
#